data_AF-A0A2G9Z763-F1
#
_entry.id   AF-A0A2G9Z763-F1
#
_cell.length_a   1.000
_cell.length_b   1.000
_cell.length_c   1.000
_cell.angle_alpha   90.00
_cell.angle_beta   90.00
_cell.angle_gamma   90.00
#
_symmetry.space_group_name_H-M   'P 1'
#
loop_
_entity.id
_entity.type
_entity.pdbx_description
1 polymer ?
#
loop_
_entity_poly.entity_id
_entity_poly.type
_entity_poly.pdbx_seq_one_letter_code
_entity_poly.pdbx_strand_id
1 'polypeptide(L)'
;PVYFDVRLTQKFDQARLKLWYQKDLVTPLRIGPAINLSNWQWQLKDINYLLTTQNFSEGWLVGTAEYDLKNIQPDKNILRFLISSPGLDLSAKEIVFGRVAIEFIKEPLTKNNFFERLKEWIKFSNIYYALN
;
A
#
# COMPACT_ATOMS: atom_id res chain seq x y z
N PRO A 1 7.55 10.85 9.89
CA PRO A 1 7.31 10.29 8.54
C PRO A 1 8.34 9.19 8.26
N VAL A 2 7.96 8.15 7.52
CA VAL A 2 8.88 7.07 7.12
C VAL A 2 8.95 7.02 5.59
N TYR A 3 10.15 7.00 5.05
CA TYR A 3 10.39 6.94 3.60
C TYR A 3 11.06 5.62 3.25
N PHE A 4 10.72 5.08 2.09
CA PHE A 4 11.43 3.95 1.53
C PHE A 4 11.45 4.00 0.01
N ASP A 5 12.53 3.48 -0.56
CA ASP A 5 12.81 3.52 -1.98
C ASP A 5 12.73 2.12 -2.57
N VAL A 6 12.04 2.01 -3.71
CA VAL A 6 11.98 0.76 -4.46
C VAL A 6 12.57 0.99 -5.84
N ARG A 7 13.65 0.25 -6.12
CA ARG A 7 14.26 0.24 -7.44
C ARG A 7 13.44 -0.67 -8.36
N LEU A 8 12.90 -0.10 -9.42
CA LEU A 8 12.14 -0.79 -10.44
C LEU A 8 13.07 -1.21 -11.58
N THR A 9 12.88 -2.41 -12.10
CA THR A 9 13.61 -2.90 -13.28
C THR A 9 12.96 -2.45 -14.60
N GLN A 10 11.68 -2.05 -14.54
CA GLN A 10 10.89 -1.62 -15.69
C GLN A 10 9.74 -0.69 -15.25
N LYS A 11 9.04 -0.10 -16.22
CA LYS A 11 7.82 0.69 -15.99
C LYS A 11 6.62 -0.22 -15.69
N PHE A 12 5.83 0.17 -14.69
CA PHE A 12 4.57 -0.44 -14.29
C PHE A 12 3.44 0.58 -14.37
N ASP A 13 2.21 0.10 -14.48
CA ASP A 13 1.01 0.93 -14.62
C ASP A 13 0.34 1.17 -13.28
N GLN A 14 0.48 0.24 -12.33
CA GLN A 14 -0.16 0.31 -11.03
C GLN A 14 0.77 -0.22 -9.93
N ALA A 15 0.56 0.27 -8.71
CA ALA A 15 1.11 -0.31 -7.50
C ALA A 15 -0.01 -0.54 -6.48
N ARG A 16 0.01 -1.72 -5.86
CA ARG A 16 -0.80 -2.04 -4.70
C ARG A 16 0.10 -2.19 -3.48
N LEU A 17 -0.18 -1.39 -2.46
CA LEU A 17 0.49 -1.44 -1.17
C LEU A 17 -0.37 -2.22 -0.19
N LYS A 18 0.25 -3.13 0.56
CA LYS A 18 -0.34 -3.83 1.69
C LYS A 18 0.57 -3.64 2.90
N LEU A 19 -0.03 -3.19 4.00
CA LEU A 19 0.68 -2.84 5.23
C LEU A 19 0.12 -3.62 6.40
N TRP A 20 1.00 -4.21 7.20
CA TRP A 20 0.68 -4.84 8.48
C TRP A 20 1.21 -3.95 9.59
N TYR A 21 0.31 -3.45 10.43
CA TYR A 21 0.66 -2.46 11.45
C TYR A 21 -0.24 -2.55 12.68
N GLN A 22 0.25 -2.04 13.80
CA GLN A 22 -0.53 -1.81 15.02
C GLN A 22 -0.56 -0.31 15.28
N LYS A 23 -1.73 0.23 15.62
CA LYS A 23 -1.89 1.62 16.04
C LYS A 23 -3.16 1.77 16.86
N ASP A 24 -3.25 2.89 17.56
CA ASP A 24 -4.51 3.34 18.15
C ASP A 24 -5.53 3.77 17.06
N LEU A 25 -6.82 3.59 17.35
CA LEU A 25 -7.91 3.77 16.38
C LEU A 25 -7.98 5.20 15.83
N VAL A 26 -7.72 6.21 16.66
CA VAL A 26 -7.85 7.62 16.23
C VAL A 26 -6.62 8.16 15.50
N THR A 27 -5.54 7.38 15.42
CA THR A 27 -4.29 7.83 14.79
C THR A 27 -4.41 7.69 13.26
N PRO A 28 -4.40 8.77 12.46
CA PRO A 28 -4.50 8.65 11.01
C PRO A 28 -3.22 8.04 10.43
N LEU A 29 -3.36 7.22 9.39
CA LEU A 29 -2.23 6.62 8.69
C LEU A 29 -2.44 6.70 7.19
N ARG A 30 -1.48 7.33 6.52
CA ARG A 30 -1.48 7.56 5.08
C ARG A 30 -0.24 6.96 4.47
N ILE A 31 -0.37 6.47 3.25
CA ILE A 31 0.75 5.99 2.45
C ILE A 31 0.61 6.50 1.02
N GLY A 32 1.71 6.62 0.30
CA GLY A 32 1.66 6.90 -1.13
C GLY A 32 3.01 7.10 -1.78
N PRO A 33 3.08 6.93 -3.11
CA PRO A 33 4.28 7.23 -3.88
C PRO A 33 4.50 8.75 -4.03
N ALA A 34 5.75 9.12 -4.29
CA ALA A 34 6.08 10.44 -4.81
C ALA A 34 5.55 10.59 -6.24
N ILE A 35 4.88 11.69 -6.52
CA ILE A 35 4.46 12.10 -7.87
C ILE A 35 5.61 12.86 -8.53
N ASN A 36 6.21 13.79 -7.78
CA ASN A 36 7.33 14.62 -8.21
C ASN A 36 8.21 14.92 -7.00
N LEU A 37 9.43 14.37 -6.99
CA LEU A 37 10.38 14.54 -5.89
C LEU A 37 10.97 15.95 -5.81
N SER A 38 11.21 16.60 -6.95
CA SER A 38 11.74 17.98 -6.99
C SER A 38 10.78 18.97 -6.33
N ASN A 39 9.47 18.74 -6.48
CA ASN A 39 8.42 19.60 -5.93
C ASN A 39 7.79 19.05 -4.63
N TRP A 40 8.35 17.97 -4.05
CA TRP A 40 7.81 17.32 -2.85
C TRP A 40 6.32 16.96 -2.93
N GLN A 41 5.86 16.54 -4.10
CA GLN A 41 4.46 16.17 -4.33
C GLN A 41 4.25 14.68 -4.13
N TRP A 42 3.26 14.33 -3.31
CA TRP A 42 2.96 12.95 -2.91
C TRP A 42 1.50 12.62 -3.18
N GLN A 43 1.23 11.40 -3.64
CA GLN A 43 -0.12 10.89 -3.79
C GLN A 43 -0.53 10.12 -2.52
N LEU A 44 -0.67 10.80 -1.39
CA LEU A 44 -1.05 10.14 -0.14
C LEU A 44 -2.53 9.75 -0.14
N LYS A 45 -2.82 8.52 0.27
CA LYS A 45 -4.16 8.02 0.54
C LYS A 45 -4.23 7.50 1.96
N ASP A 46 -5.38 7.66 2.60
CA ASP A 46 -5.65 6.96 3.86
C ASP A 46 -5.67 5.46 3.61
N ILE A 47 -5.10 4.70 4.53
CA ILE A 47 -5.09 3.25 4.45
C ILE A 47 -6.44 2.74 4.93
N ASN A 48 -7.21 2.13 4.03
CA ASN A 48 -8.48 1.50 4.39
C ASN A 48 -8.20 0.25 5.22
N TYR A 49 -8.84 0.15 6.39
CA TYR A 49 -8.71 -0.99 7.28
C TYR A 49 -9.48 -2.18 6.72
N LEU A 50 -8.79 -3.29 6.52
CA LEU A 50 -9.42 -4.60 6.44
C LEU A 50 -9.26 -5.21 7.83
N LEU A 51 -10.36 -5.34 8.58
CA LEU A 51 -10.38 -6.08 9.84
C LEU A 51 -9.77 -7.46 9.56
N THR A 52 -8.66 -7.77 10.22
CA THR A 52 -7.99 -9.05 10.03
C THR A 52 -8.82 -10.14 10.68
N THR A 53 -9.41 -11.00 9.87
CA THR A 53 -9.80 -12.34 10.28
C THR A 53 -8.54 -13.20 10.41
N GLN A 54 -8.39 -13.79 11.60
CA GLN A 54 -7.66 -15.03 11.92
C GLN A 54 -6.27 -15.18 11.26
N ASN A 55 -5.19 -14.85 12.01
CA ASN A 55 -3.77 -15.26 11.82
C ASN A 55 -2.74 -14.19 12.22
N PHE A 56 -3.18 -12.98 12.58
CA PHE A 56 -2.32 -12.02 13.28
C PHE A 56 -2.77 -11.94 14.74
N SER A 57 -1.82 -11.84 15.67
CA SER A 57 -2.09 -11.67 17.10
C SER A 57 -2.99 -10.45 17.35
N GLU A 58 -3.68 -10.43 18.49
CA GLU A 58 -4.56 -9.32 18.87
C GLU A 58 -3.89 -7.95 18.66
N GLY A 59 -4.59 -7.01 18.01
CA GLY A 59 -4.13 -5.64 17.80
C GLY A 59 -3.41 -5.35 16.47
N TRP A 60 -3.11 -6.36 15.64
CA TRP A 60 -2.61 -6.14 14.28
C TRP A 60 -3.73 -5.82 13.29
N LEU A 61 -3.45 -4.87 12.41
CA LEU A 61 -4.32 -4.42 11.33
C LEU A 61 -3.63 -4.64 10.00
N VAL A 62 -4.45 -4.95 8.98
CA VAL A 62 -4.01 -5.01 7.59
C VAL A 62 -4.73 -3.94 6.81
N GLY A 63 -3.95 -3.15 6.09
CA GLY A 63 -4.49 -2.09 5.27
C GLY A 63 -3.93 -2.11 3.86
N THR A 64 -4.76 -1.68 2.91
CA THR A 64 -4.40 -1.68 1.49
C THR A 64 -4.64 -0.31 0.87
N ALA A 65 -3.79 0.02 -0.11
CA ALA A 65 -3.96 1.20 -0.94
C ALA A 65 -3.45 0.93 -2.36
N GLU A 66 -4.19 1.42 -3.36
CA GLU A 66 -3.88 1.23 -4.78
C GLU A 66 -3.56 2.57 -5.45
N TYR A 67 -2.59 2.56 -6.36
CA TYR A 67 -2.08 3.75 -7.05
C TYR A 67 -1.95 3.49 -8.54
N ASP A 68 -2.35 4.48 -9.32
CA ASP A 68 -2.04 4.56 -10.75
C ASP A 68 -0.66 5.19 -10.91
N LEU A 69 0.26 4.45 -11.53
CA LEU A 69 1.63 4.86 -11.79
C LEU A 69 1.84 5.39 -13.21
N LYS A 70 0.82 5.37 -14.09
CA LYS A 70 0.96 5.73 -15.53
C LYS A 70 1.58 7.11 -15.73
N ASN A 71 1.20 8.05 -14.85
CA ASN A 71 1.62 9.45 -14.88
C ASN A 71 2.73 9.78 -13.88
N ILE A 72 3.23 8.80 -13.12
CA ILE A 72 4.34 9.01 -12.18
C ILE A 72 5.65 8.78 -12.93
N GLN A 73 6.56 9.74 -12.85
CA GLN A 73 7.91 9.62 -13.41
C GLN A 73 8.88 9.25 -12.29
N PRO A 74 9.31 7.98 -12.19
CA PRO A 74 10.31 7.58 -11.20
C PRO A 74 11.66 8.25 -11.50
N ASP A 75 12.32 8.76 -10.46
CA ASP A 75 13.67 9.33 -10.58
C ASP A 75 14.69 8.19 -10.68
N LYS A 76 15.39 8.07 -11.82
CA LYS A 76 16.41 7.02 -12.06
C LYS A 76 15.89 5.60 -11.76
N ASN A 77 14.65 5.30 -12.17
CA ASN A 77 13.94 4.04 -11.89
C ASN A 77 13.72 3.74 -10.40
N ILE A 78 13.81 4.74 -9.54
CA ILE A 78 13.48 4.64 -8.12
C ILE A 78 12.10 5.24 -7.90
N LEU A 79 11.21 4.43 -7.35
CA LEU A 79 9.93 4.91 -6.86
C LEU A 79 10.02 5.04 -5.34
N ARG A 80 9.92 6.28 -4.86
CA ARG A 80 9.92 6.58 -3.43
C ARG A 80 8.50 6.58 -2.89
N PHE A 81 8.31 5.97 -1.74
CA PHE A 81 7.06 6.00 -0.98
C PHE A 81 7.24 6.71 0.35
N LEU A 82 6.13 7.27 0.83
CA LEU A 82 6.02 7.92 2.13
C LEU A 82 4.89 7.26 2.91
N ILE A 83 5.19 6.84 4.14
CA ILE A 83 4.22 6.57 5.18
C ILE A 83 4.18 7.78 6.11
N SER A 84 3.00 8.37 6.24
CA SER A 84 2.77 9.57 7.05
C SER A 84 1.64 9.33 8.04
N SER A 85 1.86 9.74 9.29
CA SER A 85 0.83 9.77 10.32
C SER A 85 0.77 11.20 10.88
N PRO A 86 -0.12 12.04 10.35
CA PRO A 86 -0.28 13.41 10.83
C PRO A 86 -0.67 13.45 12.32
N GLY A 87 0.03 14.25 13.12
CA GLY A 87 -0.25 14.42 14.55
C GLY A 87 0.27 13.31 15.47
N LEU A 88 1.01 12.34 14.93
CA LEU A 88 1.65 11.29 15.73
C LEU A 88 2.64 11.87 16.75
N ASP A 89 3.42 12.85 16.31
CA ASP A 89 4.41 13.62 17.08
C ASP A 89 3.80 14.32 18.30
N LEU A 90 2.54 14.74 18.20
CA LEU A 90 1.82 15.43 19.27
C LEU A 90 1.12 14.49 20.25
N SER A 91 0.91 13.23 19.85
CA SER A 91 0.05 12.30 20.57
C SER A 91 0.77 11.36 21.54
N ALA A 92 2.11 11.32 21.52
CA ALA A 92 2.94 10.31 22.20
C ALA A 92 2.54 8.85 21.89
N LYS A 93 1.78 8.63 20.82
CA LYS A 93 1.35 7.31 20.36
C LYS A 93 2.42 6.72 19.45
N GLU A 94 2.40 5.39 19.36
CA GLU A 94 3.28 4.63 18.49
C GLU A 94 2.47 3.95 17.38
N ILE A 95 3.10 3.81 16.22
CA ILE A 95 2.63 2.91 15.17
C ILE A 95 3.73 1.87 14.94
N VAL A 96 3.40 0.61 15.22
CA VAL A 96 4.31 -0.52 15.02
C VAL A 96 4.07 -1.07 13.62
N PHE A 97 5.12 -1.16 12.80
CA PHE A 97 5.05 -1.76 11.46
C PHE A 97 5.71 -3.14 11.47
N GLY A 98 4.98 -4.16 11.02
CA GLY A 98 5.49 -5.53 10.93
C GLY A 98 5.96 -5.88 9.53
N ARG A 99 5.19 -5.50 8.52
CA ARG A 99 5.49 -5.83 7.12
C ARG A 99 4.91 -4.78 6.17
N VAL A 100 5.67 -4.49 5.11
CA VAL A 100 5.21 -3.78 3.92
C VAL A 100 5.31 -4.76 2.75
N ALA A 101 4.26 -4.91 1.96
CA ALA A 101 4.30 -5.59 0.68
C ALA A 101 3.83 -4.66 -0.43
N ILE A 102 4.50 -4.74 -1.57
CA ILE A 102 4.19 -3.93 -2.74
C ILE A 102 4.11 -4.85 -3.93
N GLU A 103 2.96 -4.80 -4.60
CA GLU A 103 2.72 -5.50 -5.84
C GLU A 103 2.71 -4.47 -6.98
N PHE A 104 3.64 -4.64 -7.92
CA PHE A 104 3.71 -3.82 -9.12
C PHE A 104 3.02 -4.54 -10.27
N ILE A 105 2.06 -3.87 -10.90
CA ILE A 105 1.19 -4.46 -11.91
C ILE A 105 1.39 -3.70 -13.21
N LYS A 106 1.54 -4.45 -14.30
CA LYS A 106 1.58 -3.94 -15.66
C LYS A 106 0.37 -4.52 -16.39
N GLU A 107 -0.46 -3.68 -16.99
CA GLU A 107 -1.57 -4.16 -17.79
C GLU A 107 -0.99 -4.93 -18.99
N PRO A 108 -1.38 -6.21 -19.20
CA PRO A 108 -1.01 -6.89 -20.43
C PRO A 108 -1.65 -6.14 -21.61
N LEU A 109 -0.97 -6.10 -22.75
CA LEU A 109 -1.48 -5.47 -23.98
C LEU A 109 -2.86 -6.01 -24.39
N THR A 110 -3.24 -7.19 -23.90
CA THR A 110 -4.51 -7.87 -24.14
C THR A 110 -5.47 -7.70 -22.95
N LYS A 111 -6.45 -6.80 -23.09
CA LYS A 111 -7.41 -6.40 -22.04
C LYS A 111 -8.34 -7.51 -21.51
N ASN A 112 -8.43 -8.65 -22.20
CA ASN A 112 -9.46 -9.66 -21.93
C ASN A 112 -9.20 -10.56 -20.71
N ASN A 113 -7.97 -10.64 -20.20
CA ASN A 113 -7.62 -11.58 -19.10
C ASN A 113 -7.39 -10.90 -17.73
N PHE A 114 -7.52 -9.57 -17.64
CA PHE A 114 -7.12 -8.81 -16.45
C PHE A 114 -8.18 -8.81 -15.34
N PHE A 115 -9.46 -8.58 -15.69
CA PHE A 115 -10.55 -8.51 -14.71
C PHE A 115 -10.86 -9.86 -14.04
N GLU A 116 -10.61 -10.97 -14.74
CA GLU A 116 -10.80 -12.31 -14.19
C GLU A 116 -9.74 -12.65 -13.13
N ARG A 117 -8.46 -12.34 -13.37
CA ARG A 117 -7.38 -12.56 -12.37
C ARG A 117 -7.58 -11.69 -11.12
N LEU A 118 -8.12 -10.48 -11.30
CA LEU A 118 -8.41 -9.55 -10.21
C LEU A 118 -9.59 -10.03 -9.35
N LYS A 119 -10.68 -10.50 -9.99
CA LYS A 119 -11.85 -11.07 -9.29
C LYS A 119 -11.52 -12.38 -8.58
N GLU A 120 -10.74 -13.25 -9.21
CA GLU A 120 -10.30 -14.50 -8.59
C GLU A 120 -9.46 -14.21 -7.34
N TRP A 121 -8.55 -13.24 -7.37
CA TRP A 121 -7.72 -12.92 -6.21
C TRP A 121 -8.52 -12.31 -5.04
N ILE A 122 -9.51 -11.44 -5.30
CA ILE A 122 -10.42 -10.91 -4.27
C ILE A 122 -11.28 -12.05 -3.67
N LYS A 123 -11.68 -13.02 -4.49
CA LYS A 123 -12.35 -14.24 -4.00
C LYS A 123 -11.39 -15.11 -3.20
N PHE A 124 -10.15 -15.32 -3.63
CA PHE A 124 -9.15 -16.09 -2.87
C PHE A 124 -8.78 -15.41 -1.55
N SER A 125 -8.68 -14.08 -1.49
CA SER A 125 -8.46 -13.38 -0.23
C SER A 125 -9.66 -13.43 0.72
N ASN A 126 -10.86 -13.75 0.23
CA ASN A 126 -12.03 -13.97 1.09
C ASN A 126 -12.23 -15.46 1.43
N ILE A 127 -11.89 -16.38 0.52
CA ILE A 127 -12.12 -17.84 0.67
C ILE A 127 -10.98 -18.50 1.46
N TYR A 128 -9.72 -18.07 1.30
CA TYR A 128 -8.60 -18.61 2.07
C TYR A 128 -8.64 -18.20 3.56
N TYR A 129 -9.47 -17.18 3.89
CA TYR A 129 -9.71 -16.66 5.24
C TYR A 129 -11.06 -17.11 5.85
N ALA A 130 -11.85 -17.90 5.11
CA ALA A 130 -13.10 -18.50 5.60
C ALA A 130 -12.96 -20.00 5.92
N LEU A 131 -11.83 -20.61 5.56
CA LEU A 131 -11.57 -22.05 5.71
C LEU A 131 -10.29 -22.38 6.51
N ASN A 132 -9.61 -21.36 7.05
CA ASN A 132 -8.51 -21.43 8.03
C ASN A 132 -8.62 -20.26 9.00
#